data_AF-W9TLJ2-F1
#
_entry.id   AF-W9TLJ2-F1
#
_cell.length_a   1.000
_cell.length_b   1.000
_cell.length_c   1.000
_cell.angle_alpha   90.00
_cell.angle_beta   90.00
_cell.angle_gamma   90.00
#
_symmetry.space_group_name_H-M   'P 1'
#
loop_
_entity.id
_entity.type
_entity.pdbx_description
1 polymer ?
#
loop_
_entity_poly.entity_id
_entity_poly.type
_entity_poly.pdbx_seq_one_letter_code
_entity_poly.pdbx_strand_id
1 'polypeptide(L)'
;MGWYDSVDMGGRFQVKRICVNPGASLSLQMHHHRAEHWIVVSGTAQVTCNEKTFLLTENQSTYIPITSVHRLANPGKIPLEIIEVQSGSYLGEDDIERFDDVYGRAEHANEAKIAR
;
A
#
# COMPACT_ATOMS: atom_id res chain seq x y z
N MET A 1 -12.09 4.39 -5.38
CA MET A 1 -11.07 3.68 -6.17
C MET A 1 -9.87 4.61 -6.39
N GLY A 2 -8.72 4.10 -6.78
CA GLY A 2 -7.51 4.87 -7.04
C GLY A 2 -6.69 4.19 -8.14
N TRP A 3 -5.45 4.62 -8.35
CA TRP A 3 -4.53 3.96 -9.28
C TRP A 3 -3.12 3.90 -8.68
N TYR A 4 -2.28 3.03 -9.23
CA TYR A 4 -0.85 3.05 -8.96
C TYR A 4 -0.07 2.84 -10.26
N ASP A 5 1.16 3.31 -10.28
CA ASP A 5 2.10 3.19 -11.39
C ASP A 5 3.49 2.84 -10.85
N SER A 6 4.26 2.04 -11.60
CA SER A 6 5.62 1.65 -11.20
C SER A 6 6.61 2.67 -11.76
N VAL A 7 7.40 3.28 -10.87
CA VAL A 7 8.36 4.33 -11.25
C VAL A 7 9.74 3.74 -11.51
N ASP A 8 10.22 2.88 -10.61
CA ASP A 8 11.52 2.20 -10.73
C ASP A 8 11.50 0.88 -9.94
N MET A 9 12.37 -0.06 -10.29
CA MET A 9 12.50 -1.33 -9.60
C MET A 9 13.92 -1.88 -9.76
N GLY A 10 14.46 -2.41 -8.67
CA GLY A 10 15.73 -3.14 -8.65
C GLY A 10 15.61 -4.42 -7.84
N GLY A 11 16.72 -5.16 -7.71
CA GLY A 11 16.71 -6.48 -7.04
C GLY A 11 16.29 -6.47 -5.57
N ARG A 12 16.21 -5.30 -4.93
CA ARG A 12 15.89 -5.15 -3.51
C ARG A 12 14.88 -4.04 -3.19
N PHE A 13 14.35 -3.36 -4.21
CA PHE A 13 13.42 -2.26 -4.02
C PHE A 13 12.43 -2.14 -5.18
N GLN A 14 11.27 -1.55 -4.89
CA GLN A 14 10.32 -1.08 -5.90
C GLN A 14 9.80 0.29 -5.49
N VAL A 15 9.73 1.22 -6.43
CA VAL A 15 9.14 2.55 -6.23
C VAL A 15 7.82 2.62 -6.99
N LYS A 16 6.73 2.92 -6.29
CA LYS A 16 5.40 3.11 -6.86
C LYS A 16 4.93 4.55 -6.63
N ARG A 17 4.21 5.08 -7.60
CA ARG A 17 3.37 6.27 -7.43
C ARG A 17 1.94 5.81 -7.26
N ILE A 18 1.29 6.21 -6.17
CA ILE A 18 -0.07 5.76 -5.83
C ILE A 18 -0.97 6.98 -5.68
N CYS A 19 -2.14 6.92 -6.31
CA CYS A 19 -3.21 7.89 -6.14
C CYS A 19 -4.43 7.24 -5.47
N VAL A 20 -4.95 7.88 -4.43
CA VAL A 20 -6.15 7.46 -3.71
C VAL A 20 -7.21 8.55 -3.83
N ASN A 21 -8.36 8.24 -4.42
CA ASN A 21 -9.44 9.22 -4.56
C ASN A 21 -10.00 9.66 -3.19
N PRO A 22 -10.63 10.84 -3.11
CA PRO A 22 -11.31 11.32 -1.91
C PRO A 22 -12.23 10.26 -1.29
N GLY A 23 -12.10 10.04 0.02
CA GLY A 23 -12.89 9.08 0.78
C GLY A 23 -12.56 7.60 0.52
N ALA A 24 -11.62 7.29 -0.36
CA ALA A 24 -11.18 5.92 -0.60
C ALA A 24 -10.02 5.51 0.32
N SER A 25 -9.81 4.21 0.45
CA SER A 25 -8.68 3.63 1.18
C SER A 25 -8.15 2.40 0.47
N LEU A 26 -6.89 2.07 0.69
CA LEU A 26 -6.38 0.74 0.39
C LEU A 26 -6.91 -0.27 1.42
N SER A 27 -6.82 -1.56 1.10
CA SER A 27 -7.19 -2.64 2.02
C SER A 27 -6.23 -2.65 3.22
N LEU A 28 -6.70 -3.08 4.40
CA LEU A 28 -5.79 -3.32 5.54
C LEU A 28 -4.90 -4.50 5.20
N GLN A 29 -3.57 -4.32 5.30
CA GLN A 29 -2.62 -5.31 4.82
C GLN A 29 -1.36 -5.37 5.68
N MET A 30 -0.57 -6.44 5.51
CA MET A 30 0.73 -6.65 6.15
C MET A 30 1.65 -7.42 5.20
N HIS A 31 2.97 -7.25 5.40
CA HIS A 31 4.02 -7.90 4.63
C HIS A 31 5.06 -8.54 5.54
N HIS A 32 5.51 -9.76 5.23
CA HIS A 32 6.49 -10.47 6.05
C HIS A 32 7.94 -10.19 5.63
N HIS A 33 8.19 -9.77 4.39
CA HIS A 33 9.55 -9.71 3.83
C HIS A 33 9.97 -8.32 3.35
N ARG A 34 9.07 -7.34 3.36
CA ARG A 34 9.36 -5.96 2.97
C ARG A 34 8.90 -4.94 3.98
N ALA A 35 9.67 -3.86 4.04
CA ALA A 35 9.28 -2.61 4.68
C ALA A 35 8.91 -1.60 3.59
N GLU A 36 8.22 -0.54 3.98
CA GLU A 36 7.81 0.51 3.06
C GLU A 36 8.13 1.89 3.62
N HIS A 37 8.37 2.85 2.74
CA HIS A 37 8.44 4.27 3.08
C HIS A 37 7.48 5.01 2.17
N TRP A 38 6.54 5.75 2.78
CA TRP A 38 5.57 6.55 2.06
C TRP A 38 5.88 8.03 2.22
N ILE A 39 5.87 8.77 1.10
CA ILE A 39 6.01 10.22 1.06
C ILE A 39 4.75 10.81 0.43
N VAL A 40 4.11 11.76 1.11
CA VAL A 40 2.94 12.45 0.56
C VAL A 40 3.38 13.51 -0.45
N VAL A 41 2.97 13.35 -1.70
CA VAL A 41 3.22 14.29 -2.79
C VAL A 41 2.17 15.40 -2.79
N SER A 42 0.88 15.03 -2.66
CA SER A 42 -0.22 15.99 -2.60
C SER A 42 -1.38 15.49 -1.74
N GLY A 43 -2.11 16.40 -1.10
CA GLY A 43 -3.30 16.07 -0.31
C GLY A 43 -3.01 15.63 1.13
N THR A 44 -3.89 14.81 1.71
CA THR A 44 -3.79 14.37 3.11
C THR A 44 -3.98 12.86 3.20
N ALA A 45 -2.98 12.18 3.75
CA ALA A 45 -3.02 10.76 4.04
C ALA A 45 -3.44 10.53 5.50
N GLN A 46 -4.39 9.64 5.72
CA GLN A 46 -4.58 8.99 7.00
C GLN A 46 -3.89 7.63 6.95
N VAL A 47 -2.87 7.48 7.79
CA VAL A 47 -2.09 6.25 7.89
C VAL A 47 -2.48 5.53 9.17
N THR A 48 -2.87 4.27 9.04
CA THR A 48 -2.92 3.33 10.16
C THR A 48 -1.67 2.46 10.09
N CYS A 49 -0.93 2.35 11.18
CA CYS A 49 0.23 1.48 11.34
C CYS A 49 0.18 0.86 12.74
N ASN A 50 -0.09 -0.44 12.81
CA ASN A 50 -0.45 -1.17 14.02
C ASN A 50 -1.59 -0.44 14.76
N GLU A 51 -1.38 -0.12 16.03
CA GLU A 51 -2.39 0.53 16.89
C GLU A 51 -2.48 2.05 16.68
N LYS A 52 -1.58 2.64 15.87
CA LYS A 52 -1.51 4.09 15.67
C LYS A 52 -2.21 4.47 14.37
N THR A 53 -3.05 5.50 14.46
CA THR A 53 -3.61 6.17 13.29
C THR A 53 -3.27 7.66 13.36
N PHE A 54 -2.70 8.20 12.30
CA PHE A 54 -2.26 9.60 12.24
C PHE A 54 -2.40 10.17 10.83
N LEU A 55 -2.38 11.49 10.73
CA LEU A 55 -2.45 12.22 9.46
C LEU A 55 -1.06 12.64 9.00
N LEU A 56 -0.83 12.56 7.69
CA LEU A 56 0.31 13.14 7.01
C LEU A 56 -0.18 14.08 5.91
N THR A 57 0.46 15.21 5.77
CA THR A 57 0.25 16.18 4.67
C THR A 57 1.47 16.20 3.74
N GLU A 58 1.39 17.02 2.70
CA GLU A 58 2.43 17.20 1.69
C GLU A 58 3.84 17.33 2.28
N ASN A 59 4.79 16.66 1.65
CA ASN A 59 6.20 16.58 2.05
C ASN A 59 6.49 15.91 3.41
N GLN A 60 5.46 15.38 4.09
CA GLN A 60 5.64 14.49 5.23
C GLN A 60 5.76 13.04 4.76
N SER A 61 6.34 12.21 5.63
CA SER A 61 6.57 10.81 5.31
C SER A 61 6.41 9.92 6.53
N THR A 62 6.26 8.62 6.28
CA THR A 62 6.29 7.60 7.33
C THR A 62 6.98 6.34 6.84
N TYR A 63 7.60 5.65 7.77
CA TYR A 63 8.12 4.31 7.59
C TYR A 63 7.09 3.29 8.08
N ILE A 64 6.87 2.24 7.30
CA ILE A 64 6.04 1.09 7.63
C ILE A 64 6.98 -0.10 7.86
N PRO A 65 7.16 -0.53 9.12
CA PRO A 65 8.03 -1.66 9.43
C PRO A 65 7.49 -2.97 8.85
N ILE A 66 8.40 -3.90 8.57
CA ILE A 66 8.06 -5.31 8.26
C ILE A 66 7.15 -5.87 9.36
N THR A 67 6.21 -6.75 9.00
CA THR A 67 5.22 -7.37 9.88
C THR A 67 4.24 -6.41 10.55
N SER A 68 4.24 -5.12 10.19
CA SER A 68 3.25 -4.17 10.68
C SER A 68 1.99 -4.23 9.85
N VAL A 69 0.83 -4.30 10.54
CA VAL A 69 -0.48 -4.18 9.91
C VAL A 69 -0.71 -2.70 9.60
N HIS A 70 -1.00 -2.36 8.35
CA HIS A 70 -1.08 -0.97 7.91
C HIS A 70 -2.14 -0.72 6.85
N ARG A 71 -2.59 0.53 6.76
CA ARG A 71 -3.57 1.01 5.77
C ARG A 71 -3.30 2.47 5.41
N LEU A 72 -3.43 2.78 4.12
CA LEU A 72 -3.49 4.14 3.60
C LEU A 72 -4.94 4.52 3.27
N ALA A 73 -5.42 5.63 3.81
CA ALA A 73 -6.72 6.21 3.47
C ALA A 73 -6.60 7.67 3.09
N ASN A 74 -7.50 8.15 2.23
CA ASN A 74 -7.66 9.56 1.90
C ASN A 74 -8.94 10.11 2.55
N PRO A 75 -8.87 10.73 3.74
CA PRO A 75 -10.04 11.37 4.36
C PRO A 75 -10.39 12.72 3.72
N GLY A 76 -9.53 13.23 2.83
CA GLY A 76 -9.65 14.54 2.22
C GLY A 76 -10.72 14.64 1.14
N LYS A 77 -10.79 15.83 0.53
CA LYS A 77 -11.73 16.16 -0.57
C LYS A 77 -11.05 16.26 -1.93
N ILE A 78 -9.72 16.16 -1.98
CA ILE A 78 -8.92 16.13 -3.21
C ILE A 78 -8.16 14.80 -3.32
N PRO A 79 -7.72 14.38 -4.51
CA PRO A 79 -6.88 13.19 -4.67
C PRO A 79 -5.64 13.25 -3.79
N LEU A 80 -5.34 12.14 -3.13
CA LEU A 80 -4.10 11.93 -2.38
C LEU A 80 -3.12 11.26 -3.33
N GLU A 81 -1.92 11.83 -3.47
CA GLU A 81 -0.82 11.19 -4.19
C GLU A 81 0.34 10.91 -3.24
N ILE A 82 0.90 9.71 -3.31
CA ILE A 82 2.08 9.31 -2.56
C ILE A 82 3.12 8.67 -3.48
N ILE A 83 4.39 8.77 -3.07
CA ILE A 83 5.44 7.86 -3.51
C ILE A 83 5.62 6.81 -2.42
N GLU A 84 5.55 5.55 -2.81
CA GLU A 84 5.85 4.39 -1.98
C GLU A 84 7.18 3.79 -2.43
N VAL A 85 8.11 3.63 -1.49
CA VAL A 85 9.35 2.88 -1.69
C VAL A 85 9.25 1.60 -0.87
N GLN A 86 9.15 0.47 -1.56
CA GLN A 86 9.22 -0.86 -0.96
C GLN A 86 10.67 -1.32 -0.92
N SER A 87 11.10 -1.93 0.18
CA SER A 87 12.47 -2.44 0.34
C SER A 87 12.47 -3.76 1.11
N GLY A 88 13.14 -4.78 0.56
CA GLY A 88 13.11 -6.11 1.14
C GLY A 88 13.91 -7.14 0.35
N SER A 89 14.03 -8.35 0.90
CA SER A 89 14.59 -9.51 0.20
C SER A 89 13.59 -10.15 -0.76
N TYR A 90 12.30 -9.87 -0.59
CA TYR A 90 11.23 -10.35 -1.43
C TYR A 90 10.14 -9.28 -1.56
N LEU A 91 9.69 -9.02 -2.78
CA LEU A 91 8.74 -7.94 -3.10
C LEU A 91 7.50 -8.44 -3.84
N GLY A 92 7.30 -9.77 -3.90
CA GLY A 92 6.14 -10.37 -4.57
C GLY A 92 4.82 -9.95 -3.93
N GLU A 93 3.76 -9.92 -4.75
CA GLU A 93 2.39 -9.59 -4.29
C GLU A 93 1.75 -10.73 -3.47
N ASP A 94 2.36 -11.91 -3.44
CA ASP A 94 2.00 -13.04 -2.58
C ASP A 94 2.48 -12.87 -1.13
N ASP A 95 3.36 -11.91 -0.85
CA ASP A 95 3.73 -11.50 0.52
C ASP A 95 2.69 -10.58 1.17
N ILE A 96 1.50 -10.45 0.59
CA ILE A 96 0.46 -9.54 1.07
C ILE A 96 -0.64 -10.31 1.79
N GLU A 97 -0.65 -10.21 3.11
CA GLU A 97 -1.80 -10.64 3.91
C GLU A 97 -2.81 -9.50 3.97
N ARG A 98 -4.05 -9.73 3.52
CA ARG A 98 -5.14 -8.74 3.52
C ARG A 98 -6.20 -9.11 4.56
N PHE A 99 -6.42 -8.22 5.52
CA PHE A 99 -7.34 -8.47 6.63
C PHE A 99 -8.76 -7.93 6.36
N ASP A 100 -8.86 -6.82 5.62
CA ASP A 100 -10.12 -6.17 5.24
C ASP A 100 -10.05 -5.78 3.76
N ASP A 101 -10.26 -6.74 2.87
CA ASP A 101 -10.29 -6.46 1.44
C ASP A 101 -11.67 -5.97 0.99
N VAL A 102 -11.85 -4.66 0.96
CA VAL A 102 -13.08 -3.99 0.49
C VAL A 102 -13.28 -4.13 -1.03
N TYR A 103 -12.32 -4.74 -1.73
CA TYR A 103 -12.27 -4.81 -3.19
C TYR A 103 -12.41 -6.23 -3.78
N GLY A 104 -12.63 -7.25 -2.93
CA GLY A 104 -13.05 -8.59 -3.37
C GLY A 104 -12.02 -9.36 -4.22
N ARG A 105 -10.72 -9.15 -4.04
CA ARG A 105 -9.66 -9.77 -4.86
C ARG A 105 -9.26 -11.18 -4.40
N ALA A 106 -9.97 -11.75 -3.42
CA ALA A 106 -9.70 -13.08 -2.89
C ALA A 106 -10.13 -14.26 -3.81
N GLU A 107 -10.87 -14.02 -4.91
CA GLU A 107 -11.47 -15.11 -5.72
C GLU A 107 -10.72 -15.53 -7.00
N HIS A 108 -9.49 -15.08 -7.28
CA HIS A 108 -8.76 -15.51 -8.48
C HIS A 108 -7.48 -16.33 -8.23
N ALA A 109 -7.31 -16.89 -7.03
CA ALA A 109 -6.14 -17.72 -6.73
C ALA A 109 -6.33 -19.24 -6.96
N ASN A 110 -7.52 -19.72 -7.38
CA ASN A 110 -7.80 -21.17 -7.35
C ASN A 110 -8.24 -21.87 -8.66
N GLU A 111 -8.17 -21.22 -9.83
CA GLU A 111 -8.56 -21.89 -11.10
C GLU A 111 -7.38 -22.38 -11.96
N ALA A 112 -6.12 -22.09 -11.61
CA ALA A 112 -4.97 -22.50 -12.42
C ALA A 112 -4.37 -23.89 -12.08
N LYS A 113 -5.07 -24.75 -11.31
CA LYS A 113 -4.56 -26.09 -10.93
C LYS A 113 -5.39 -27.30 -11.40
N ILE A 114 -6.37 -27.13 -12.28
CA ILE A 114 -7.05 -28.27 -12.94
C ILE A 114 -6.96 -28.13 -14.45
N ALA A 115 -5.75 -28.32 -14.98
CA ALA A 115 -5.52 -28.64 -16.39
C ALA A 115 -4.12 -29.27 -16.56
N ARG A 116 -3.93 -30.48 -16.04
CA ARG A 116 -3.06 -31.52 -16.61
C ARG A 116 -3.26 -32.85 -15.90
#